data_AF-A0A920SD33-F1
#
_entry.id   AF-A0A920SD33-F1
#
_cell.length_a   1.000
_cell.length_b   1.000
_cell.length_c   1.000
_cell.angle_alpha   90.00
_cell.angle_beta   90.00
_cell.angle_gamma   90.00
#
_symmetry.space_group_name_H-M   'P 1'
#
loop_
_entity.id
_entity.type
_entity.pdbx_description
1 polymer ?
#
loop_
_entity_poly.entity_id
_entity_poly.type
_entity_poly.pdbx_seq_one_letter_code
_entity_poly.pdbx_strand_id
1 'polypeptide(L)' 'MDEAARLGKEEAEEGAVVVAEKQSAGRGRQGRSWVSQPGNLLVSVLFRPTLETLPFINIIGGIAALGLSGK' A
#
# COMPACT_ATOMS: atom_id res chain seq x y z
N MET A 1 3.83 -4.36 -2.02
CA MET A 1 3.65 -3.70 -3.33
C MET A 1 3.71 -4.68 -4.48
N ASP A 2 4.82 -5.41 -4.71
CA ASP A 2 4.91 -6.35 -5.85
C ASP A 2 3.80 -7.39 -5.87
N GLU A 3 3.53 -7.98 -4.70
CA GLU A 3 2.46 -8.96 -4.57
C GLU A 3 1.07 -8.37 -4.82
N ALA A 4 0.80 -7.16 -4.33
CA ALA A 4 -0.45 -6.46 -4.64
C ALA A 4 -0.58 -6.12 -6.13
N ALA A 5 0.53 -5.82 -6.81
CA ALA A 5 0.54 -5.62 -8.27
C ALA A 5 0.32 -6.93 -9.04
N ARG A 6 0.82 -8.06 -8.53
CA ARG A 6 0.52 -9.41 -9.08
C ARG A 6 -0.98 -9.69 -8.98
N LEU A 7 -1.57 -9.51 -7.80
CA LEU A 7 -3.01 -9.66 -7.60
C LEU A 7 -3.84 -8.74 -8.49
N GLY A 8 -3.39 -7.49 -8.70
CA GLY A 8 -4.06 -6.57 -9.62
C GLY A 8 -4.07 -7.05 -11.07
N LYS A 9 -2.99 -7.71 -11.53
CA LYS A 9 -2.93 -8.34 -12.87
C LYS A 9 -3.81 -9.58 -12.98
N GLU A 10 -4.02 -10.28 -11.87
CA GLU A 10 -4.93 -11.43 -11.74
C GLU A 10 -6.38 -11.00 -11.47
N GLU A 11 -6.67 -9.70 -11.63
CA GLU A 11 -8.01 -9.11 -11.47
C GLU A 11 -8.64 -9.30 -10.08
N ALA A 12 -7.83 -9.51 -9.04
CA ALA A 12 -8.32 -9.62 -7.66
C ALA A 12 -9.20 -8.43 -7.25
N GLU A 13 -10.26 -8.66 -6.46
CA GLU A 13 -11.25 -7.63 -6.13
C GLU A 13 -10.66 -6.34 -5.55
N GLU A 14 -11.36 -5.21 -5.78
CA GLU A 14 -10.98 -3.94 -5.18
C GLU A 14 -11.05 -4.03 -3.66
N GLY A 15 -10.08 -3.42 -2.98
CA GLY A 15 -9.94 -3.53 -1.54
C GLY A 15 -9.13 -4.76 -1.10
N ALA A 16 -8.64 -5.60 -2.02
CA ALA A 16 -7.71 -6.67 -1.67
C ALA A 16 -6.49 -6.11 -0.90
N VAL A 17 -6.20 -6.73 0.25
CA VAL A 17 -5.13 -6.31 1.15
C VAL A 17 -4.03 -7.36 1.19
N VAL A 18 -2.79 -6.91 0.99
CA VAL A 18 -1.59 -7.70 1.23
C VAL A 18 -0.90 -7.18 2.48
N VAL A 19 -0.69 -8.06 3.46
CA VAL A 19 0.07 -7.79 4.68
C VAL A 19 1.34 -8.63 4.64
N ALA A 20 2.46 -8.05 5.08
CA ALA A 20 3.72 -8.77 5.20
C ALA A 20 4.35 -8.53 6.57
N GLU A 21 4.94 -9.57 7.15
CA GLU A 21 5.76 -9.42 8.36
C GLU A 21 7.10 -8.74 8.06
N LYS A 22 7.65 -8.99 6.87
CA LYS A 22 8.93 -8.42 6.42
C LYS A 22 8.95 -8.19 4.91
N GLN A 23 9.55 -7.08 4.49
CA GLN A 23 9.90 -6.83 3.09
C GLN A 23 11.40 -7.01 2.86
N SER A 24 11.79 -7.85 1.90
CA SER A 24 13.18 -8.08 1.51
C SER A 24 13.70 -7.05 0.50
N ALA A 25 12.81 -6.46 -0.31
CA ALA A 25 13.14 -5.49 -1.36
C ALA A 25 12.18 -4.27 -1.29
N GLY A 26 12.02 -3.71 -0.09
CA GLY A 26 11.15 -2.55 0.12
C GLY A 26 11.59 -1.32 -0.69
N ARG A 27 10.62 -0.65 -1.33
CA ARG A 27 10.85 0.55 -2.15
C ARG A 27 10.13 1.75 -1.56
N GLY A 28 10.87 2.83 -1.33
CA GLY A 28 10.37 4.14 -0.96
C GLY A 28 10.23 5.06 -2.18
N ARG A 29 9.76 6.29 -1.92
CA ARG A 29 9.59 7.30 -2.98
C ARG A 29 10.95 7.77 -3.53
N GLN A 30 10.96 8.11 -4.82
CA GLN A 30 12.11 8.67 -5.53
C GLN A 30 13.35 7.74 -5.49
N GLY A 31 13.13 6.44 -5.68
CA GLY A 31 14.21 5.45 -5.77
C GLY A 31 14.88 5.07 -4.45
N ARG A 32 14.43 5.62 -3.31
CA ARG A 32 14.97 5.28 -1.99
C ARG A 32 14.58 3.85 -1.58
N SER A 33 15.43 3.19 -0.81
CA SER A 33 15.10 1.92 -0.16
C SER A 33 14.12 2.14 1.00
N TRP A 34 13.20 1.18 1.21
CA TRP A 34 12.36 1.11 2.41
C TRP A 34 12.83 -0.05 3.29
N VAL A 35 13.27 0.26 4.51
CA VAL A 35 13.79 -0.73 5.45
C VAL A 35 12.65 -1.32 6.28
N SER A 36 12.57 -2.65 6.29
CA SER A 36 11.59 -3.40 7.06
C SER A 36 12.13 -3.69 8.46
N GLN A 37 11.76 -2.87 9.45
CA GLN A 37 12.09 -3.12 10.85
C GLN A 37 10.98 -3.92 11.54
N PRO A 38 11.33 -4.78 12.52
CA PRO A 38 10.33 -5.45 13.36
C PRO A 38 9.38 -4.43 14.01
N GLY A 39 8.09 -4.76 14.06
CA GLY A 39 7.04 -3.88 14.60
C GLY A 39 6.46 -2.89 13.59
N ASN A 40 7.03 -2.74 12.40
CA ASN A 40 6.42 -1.93 11.34
C ASN A 40 5.16 -2.61 10.79
N LEU A 41 4.13 -1.82 10.52
CA LEU A 41 2.99 -2.26 9.70
C LEU A 41 3.36 -2.14 8.22
N LEU A 42 3.43 -3.28 7.52
CA LEU A 42 3.74 -3.34 6.10
C LEU A 42 2.51 -3.85 5.35
N VAL A 43 1.78 -2.92 4.74
CA VAL A 43 0.50 -3.19 4.08
C VAL A 43 0.47 -2.60 2.67
N SER A 44 -0.23 -3.24 1.77
CA SER A 44 -0.58 -2.72 0.44
C SER A 44 -2.06 -3.01 0.18
N VAL A 45 -2.80 -2.01 -0.29
CA VAL A 45 -4.22 -2.13 -0.62
C VAL A 45 -4.39 -1.86 -2.11
N LEU A 46 -5.14 -2.72 -2.80
CA LEU A 46 -5.45 -2.58 -4.22
C LEU A 46 -6.71 -1.72 -4.42
N PHE A 47 -6.60 -0.65 -5.19
CA PHE A 47 -7.72 0.23 -5.56
C PHE A 47 -7.89 0.29 -7.08
N ARG A 48 -9.10 0.57 -7.55
CA ARG A 48 -9.43 0.79 -8.97
C ARG A 48 -10.05 2.18 -9.17
N PRO A 49 -9.26 3.25 -8.95
CA PRO A 49 -9.76 4.62 -9.08
C PRO A 49 -10.17 4.95 -10.51
N THR A 50 -11.15 5.84 -10.66
CA THR A 50 -11.41 6.53 -11.91
C THR A 50 -10.39 7.64 -12.13
N LEU A 51 -10.31 8.22 -13.33
CA LEU A 51 -9.43 9.37 -13.59
C LEU A 51 -9.75 10.58 -12.69
N GLU A 52 -11.02 10.72 -12.31
CA GLU A 52 -11.48 11.77 -11.40
C GLU A 52 -10.97 11.55 -9.97
N THR A 53 -10.95 10.31 -9.49
CA THR A 53 -10.53 10.01 -8.10
C THR A 53 -9.02 9.76 -7.95
N LEU A 54 -8.32 9.48 -9.05
CA LEU A 54 -6.89 9.17 -9.08
C LEU A 54 -5.99 10.20 -8.36
N PRO A 55 -6.20 11.54 -8.48
CA PRO A 55 -5.36 12.52 -7.79
C PRO A 55 -5.44 12.43 -6.26
N PHE A 56 -6.55 11.90 -5.72
CA PHE A 56 -6.81 11.88 -4.28
C PHE A 56 -6.32 10.61 -3.57
N ILE A 57 -5.95 9.55 -4.31
CA ILE A 57 -5.56 8.26 -3.71
C ILE A 57 -4.39 8.40 -2.72
N ASN A 58 -3.42 9.27 -3.02
CA ASN A 58 -2.28 9.49 -2.12
C ASN A 58 -2.69 10.17 -0.80
N ILE A 59 -3.61 11.14 -0.83
CA ILE A 59 -4.05 11.83 0.40
C ILE A 59 -4.96 10.94 1.24
N ILE A 60 -5.84 10.16 0.60
CA ILE A 60 -6.70 9.17 1.26
C ILE A 60 -5.84 8.14 2.02
N GLY A 61 -4.80 7.60 1.37
CA GLY A 61 -3.87 6.68 2.02
C GLY A 61 -3.19 7.27 3.26
N GLY A 62 -2.81 8.56 3.21
CA GLY A 62 -2.23 9.27 4.35
C GLY A 62 -3.20 9.44 5.52
N ILE A 63 -4.44 9.84 5.24
CA ILE A 63 -5.48 10.01 6.27
C ILE A 63 -5.83 8.67 6.91
N ALA A 64 -5.96 7.61 6.12
CA ALA A 64 -6.24 6.27 6.63
C ALA A 64 -5.14 5.78 7.59
N ALA A 65 -3.87 6.02 7.26
CA ALA A 65 -2.76 5.67 8.12
C ALA A 65 -2.79 6.43 9.47
N LEU A 66 -3.21 7.69 9.47
CA LEU A 66 -3.41 8.45 10.72
C LEU A 66 -4.51 7.82 11.57
N GLY A 67 -5.65 7.44 10.96
CA GLY A 67 -6.73 6.75 11.65
C GLY A 67 -6.31 5.43 12.31
N LEU A 68 -5.36 4.70 11.71
CA LEU A 68 -4.79 3.47 12.29
C LEU A 68 -3.86 3.72 13.49
N SER A 69 -3.30 4.92 13.60
CA SER A 69 -2.47 5.30 14.76
C SER A 69 -3.30 5.74 15.97
N GLY A 70 -4.61 5.90 15.78
CA GLY A 70 -5.56 6.27 16.83
C GLY A 70 -5.92 5.08 17.71
N LYS A 71 -5.50 5.14 18.97
CA LYS A 71 -6.46 4.90 20.07
C LYS A 71 -7.47 6.03 20.10
#